data_AF-A0A450XC82-F1
#
_entry.id   AF-A0A450XC82-F1
#
_cell.length_a   1.000
_cell.length_b   1.000
_cell.length_c   1.000
_cell.angle_alpha   90.00
_cell.angle_beta   90.00
_cell.angle_gamma   90.00
#
_symmetry.space_group_name_H-M   'P 1'
#
loop_
_entity.id
_entity.type
_entity.pdbx_description
1 polymer ?
#
loop_
_entity_poly.entity_id
_entity_poly.type
_entity_poly.pdbx_seq_one_letter_code
_entity_poly.pdbx_strand_id
1 'polypeptide(L)'
;MFRVIDWLLHLPPELVPQFQRELSIIEEKKMPYITSIERLGLEKGIEQGIQQGMQQGMQQGMQQGEATVLNRLLQRKFGDRFTAVHRQCVKEADSEILLDWSEQVLYAQSIDEVFYSSKSPRSEH
;
A
#
# COMPACT_ATOMS: atom_id res chain seq x y z
N MET A 1 15.10 -25.87 30.25
CA MET A 1 14.68 -24.46 30.32
C MET A 1 13.74 -24.20 31.52
N PHE A 2 13.98 -24.76 32.73
CA PHE A 2 13.10 -24.51 33.90
C PHE A 2 13.77 -24.50 35.29
N ARG A 3 15.06 -24.85 35.43
CA ARG A 3 15.73 -24.88 36.76
C ARG A 3 15.83 -23.53 37.47
N VAL A 4 15.81 -22.43 36.72
CA VAL A 4 15.93 -21.07 37.29
C VAL A 4 14.64 -20.67 38.02
N ILE A 5 13.48 -21.13 37.56
CA ILE A 5 12.19 -20.79 38.16
C ILE A 5 11.97 -21.57 39.47
N ASP A 6 12.39 -22.84 39.53
CA ASP A 6 12.32 -23.65 40.76
C ASP A 6 13.21 -23.11 41.90
N TRP A 7 14.37 -22.52 41.56
CA TRP A 7 15.27 -21.94 42.55
C TRP A 7 14.78 -20.58 43.06
N LEU A 8 14.05 -19.82 42.22
CA LEU A 8 13.46 -18.53 42.58
C LEU A 8 12.38 -18.65 43.68
N LEU A 9 11.74 -19.82 43.81
CA LEU A 9 10.69 -20.08 44.81
C LEU A 9 11.22 -20.47 46.21
N HIS A 10 12.54 -20.74 46.35
CA HIS A 10 13.18 -21.14 47.61
C HIS A 10 14.26 -20.16 48.06
N LEU A 11 14.15 -18.88 47.68
CA LEU A 11 15.15 -17.88 47.98
C LEU A 11 15.32 -17.72 49.52
N PRO A 12 16.52 -17.92 50.07
CA PRO A 12 16.78 -17.71 51.49
C PRO A 12 16.45 -16.26 51.91
N PRO A 13 15.77 -16.03 53.04
CA PRO A 13 15.31 -14.71 53.45
C PRO A 13 16.45 -13.70 53.66
N GLU A 14 17.68 -14.17 53.86
CA GLU A 14 18.88 -13.34 53.99
C GLU A 14 19.31 -12.71 52.67
N LEU A 15 18.95 -13.32 51.53
CA LEU A 15 19.33 -12.87 50.19
C LEU A 15 18.26 -12.00 49.53
N VAL A 16 17.04 -11.98 50.08
CA VAL A 16 15.92 -11.14 49.61
C VAL A 16 16.29 -9.65 49.52
N PRO A 17 16.94 -9.02 50.52
CA PRO A 17 17.24 -7.58 50.47
C PRO A 17 18.34 -7.23 49.45
N GLN A 18 19.18 -8.20 49.08
CA GLN A 18 20.23 -8.02 48.08
C GLN A 18 19.65 -8.19 46.67
N PHE A 19 18.81 -9.20 46.47
CA PHE A 19 18.08 -9.42 45.23
C PHE A 19 17.14 -8.27 44.88
N GLN A 20 16.41 -7.73 45.88
CA GLN A 20 15.53 -6.57 45.68
C GLN A 20 16.29 -5.30 45.28
N ARG A 21 17.52 -5.11 45.79
CA ARG A 21 18.40 -4.00 45.38
C ARG A 21 18.89 -4.16 43.94
N GLU A 22 19.26 -5.38 43.55
CA GLU A 22 19.71 -5.62 42.18
C GLU A 22 18.57 -5.50 41.16
N LEU A 23 17.37 -5.97 41.49
CA LEU A 23 16.18 -5.77 40.67
C LEU A 23 15.82 -4.29 40.52
N SER A 24 15.90 -3.50 41.58
CA SER A 24 15.58 -2.05 41.51
C SER A 24 16.56 -1.28 40.61
N ILE A 25 17.85 -1.64 40.61
CA ILE A 25 18.85 -1.07 39.69
C ILE A 25 18.57 -1.46 38.23
N ILE A 26 18.03 -2.66 38.01
CA ILE A 26 17.63 -3.14 36.67
C ILE A 26 16.32 -2.49 36.22
N GLU A 27 15.36 -2.27 37.13
CA GLU A 27 14.09 -1.59 36.86
C GLU A 27 14.25 -0.10 36.59
N GLU A 28 15.16 0.58 37.28
CA GLU A 28 15.46 2.00 37.06
C GLU A 28 16.19 2.23 35.71
N LYS A 29 16.82 1.17 35.19
CA LYS A 29 17.37 1.07 33.83
C LYS A 29 16.39 0.50 32.79
N LYS A 30 15.07 0.49 33.06
CA LYS A 30 14.02 0.23 32.05
C LYS A 30 14.03 1.31 30.96
N MET A 31 15.09 1.29 30.14
CA MET A 31 15.01 1.58 28.73
C MET A 31 13.85 0.75 28.19
N PRO A 32 12.96 1.30 27.34
CA PRO A 32 11.92 0.51 26.71
C PRO A 32 12.61 -0.48 25.77
N TYR A 33 12.94 -1.66 26.29
CA TYR A 33 13.38 -2.78 25.47
C TYR A 33 12.17 -3.17 24.65
N ILE A 34 12.10 -2.64 23.44
CA ILE A 34 11.52 -3.38 22.33
C ILE A 34 12.24 -4.75 22.38
N THR A 35 11.55 -5.75 22.90
CA THR A 35 12.01 -7.13 22.95
C THR A 35 12.45 -7.55 21.55
N SER A 36 13.35 -8.53 21.43
CA SER A 36 13.78 -9.00 20.10
C SER A 36 12.59 -9.37 19.18
N ILE A 37 11.47 -9.78 19.78
CA ILE A 37 10.20 -10.05 19.08
C ILE A 37 9.55 -8.76 18.58
N GLU A 38 9.44 -7.72 19.43
CA GLU A 38 8.88 -6.42 19.03
C GLU A 38 9.75 -5.74 17.96
N ARG A 39 11.08 -5.92 18.01
CA ARG A 39 12.01 -5.34 17.01
C ARG A 39 11.80 -6.01 15.66
N LEU A 40 11.74 -7.34 15.66
CA LEU A 40 11.44 -8.11 14.46
C LEU A 40 10.04 -7.77 13.91
N GLY A 41 9.07 -7.54 14.78
CA GLY A 41 7.73 -7.09 14.40
C GLY A 41 7.74 -5.72 13.72
N LEU A 42 8.49 -4.76 14.28
CA LEU A 42 8.64 -3.41 13.73
C LEU A 42 9.38 -3.41 12.39
N GLU A 43 10.48 -4.16 12.28
CA GLU A 43 11.23 -4.31 11.02
C GLU A 43 10.36 -4.92 9.93
N LYS A 44 9.63 -6.01 10.23
CA LYS A 44 8.67 -6.61 9.29
C LYS A 44 7.54 -5.65 8.92
N GLY A 45 7.01 -4.90 9.89
CA GLY A 45 5.95 -3.92 9.63
C GLY A 45 6.41 -2.81 8.69
N ILE A 46 7.64 -2.30 8.88
CA ILE A 46 8.24 -1.31 7.99
C ILE A 46 8.45 -1.89 6.60
N GLU A 47 9.03 -3.10 6.49
CA GLU A 47 9.28 -3.76 5.20
C GLU A 47 7.97 -3.98 4.44
N GLN A 48 6.94 -4.50 5.11
CA GLN A 48 5.61 -4.68 4.52
C GLN A 48 4.97 -3.36 4.11
N GLY A 49 5.06 -2.32 4.95
CA GLY A 49 4.55 -0.99 4.64
C GLY A 49 5.22 -0.36 3.42
N ILE A 50 6.56 -0.50 3.31
CA ILE A 50 7.32 -0.03 2.13
C ILE A 50 6.90 -0.80 0.88
N GLN A 51 6.80 -2.12 0.95
CA GLN A 51 6.40 -2.94 -0.20
C GLN A 51 4.98 -2.59 -0.68
N GLN A 52 4.02 -2.50 0.24
CA GLN A 52 2.64 -2.12 -0.08
C GLN A 52 2.56 -0.70 -0.65
N GLY A 53 3.26 0.26 -0.02
CA GLY A 53 3.29 1.65 -0.49
C GLY A 53 3.92 1.78 -1.87
N MET A 54 4.99 1.04 -2.16
CA MET A 54 5.64 1.04 -3.48
C MET A 54 4.72 0.44 -4.54
N GLN A 55 4.06 -0.68 -4.26
CA GLN A 55 3.13 -1.31 -5.19
C GLN A 55 1.93 -0.40 -5.50
N GLN A 56 1.31 0.19 -4.47
CA GLN A 56 0.19 1.13 -4.64
C GLN A 56 0.63 2.38 -5.42
N GLY A 57 1.78 2.96 -5.08
CA GLY A 57 2.32 4.14 -5.75
C GLY A 57 2.64 3.87 -7.23
N MET A 58 3.19 2.70 -7.54
CA MET A 58 3.47 2.30 -8.93
C MET A 58 2.18 2.12 -9.74
N GLN A 59 1.18 1.45 -9.17
CA GLN A 59 -0.12 1.26 -9.84
C GLN A 59 -0.83 2.60 -10.09
N GLN A 60 -0.88 3.47 -9.07
CA GLN A 60 -1.47 4.81 -9.21
C GLN A 60 -0.72 5.66 -10.23
N GLY A 61 0.63 5.62 -10.22
CA GLY A 61 1.45 6.36 -11.17
C GLY A 61 1.24 5.90 -12.62
N MET A 62 1.10 4.59 -12.84
CA MET A 62 0.80 4.03 -14.16
C MET A 62 -0.56 4.49 -14.67
N GLN A 63 -1.61 4.34 -13.86
CA GLN A 63 -2.97 4.80 -14.20
C GLN A 63 -3.03 6.30 -14.49
N GLN A 64 -2.36 7.12 -13.68
CA GLN A 64 -2.28 8.58 -13.91
C GLN A 64 -1.55 8.91 -15.22
N GLY A 65 -0.50 8.15 -15.56
CA GLY A 65 0.24 8.28 -16.81
C GLY A 65 -0.65 7.96 -18.03
N GLU A 66 -1.35 6.84 -17.98
CA GLU A 66 -2.30 6.41 -19.03
C GLU A 66 -3.41 7.45 -19.23
N ALA A 67 -4.06 7.89 -18.15
CA ALA A 67 -5.07 8.94 -18.19
C ALA A 67 -4.53 10.25 -18.78
N THR A 68 -3.29 10.62 -18.44
CA THR A 68 -2.64 11.83 -18.98
C THR A 68 -2.43 11.75 -20.48
N VAL A 69 -1.93 10.61 -20.97
CA VAL A 69 -1.69 10.38 -22.40
C VAL A 69 -3.03 10.35 -23.15
N LEU A 70 -4.01 9.61 -22.65
CA LEU A 70 -5.33 9.51 -23.26
C LEU A 70 -6.01 10.88 -23.35
N ASN A 71 -5.98 11.68 -22.28
CA ASN A 71 -6.49 13.06 -22.29
C ASN A 71 -5.87 13.90 -23.42
N ARG A 72 -4.54 13.78 -23.63
CA ARG A 72 -3.85 14.50 -24.71
C ARG A 72 -4.27 14.00 -26.09
N LEU A 73 -4.41 12.69 -26.28
CA LEU A 73 -4.85 12.11 -27.55
C LEU A 73 -6.29 12.54 -27.88
N LEU A 74 -7.20 12.46 -26.92
CA LEU A 74 -8.60 12.87 -27.07
C LEU A 74 -8.73 14.37 -27.35
N GLN A 75 -7.99 15.20 -26.62
CA GLN A 75 -7.95 16.64 -26.89
C GLN A 75 -7.45 16.93 -28.32
N ARG A 76 -6.40 16.22 -28.76
CA ARG A 76 -5.80 16.44 -30.08
C ARG A 76 -6.71 15.97 -31.21
N LYS A 77 -7.41 14.84 -31.04
CA LYS A 77 -8.27 14.26 -32.08
C LYS A 77 -9.63 14.93 -32.15
N PHE A 78 -10.24 15.25 -31.01
CA PHE A 78 -11.64 15.66 -30.94
C PHE A 78 -11.85 17.13 -30.53
N GLY A 79 -10.80 17.83 -30.08
CA GLY A 79 -10.85 19.27 -29.79
C GLY A 79 -11.97 19.63 -28.80
N ASP A 80 -12.82 20.58 -29.19
CA ASP A 80 -13.92 21.09 -28.35
C ASP A 80 -15.01 20.05 -28.04
N ARG A 81 -15.09 18.97 -28.82
CA ARG A 81 -15.99 17.85 -28.53
C ARG A 81 -15.54 17.06 -27.30
N PHE A 82 -14.27 17.15 -26.92
CA PHE A 82 -13.75 16.59 -25.69
C PHE A 82 -14.02 17.52 -24.49
N THR A 83 -15.25 17.42 -23.99
CA THR A 83 -15.76 18.24 -22.88
C THR A 83 -15.23 17.84 -21.51
N ALA A 84 -15.55 18.63 -20.48
CA ALA A 84 -15.19 18.35 -19.09
C ALA A 84 -15.77 17.02 -18.56
N VAL A 85 -16.94 16.60 -19.06
CA VAL A 85 -17.57 15.32 -18.68
C VAL A 85 -16.66 14.15 -19.06
N HIS A 86 -16.15 14.15 -20.29
CA HIS A 86 -15.23 13.11 -20.75
C HIS A 86 -13.91 13.08 -19.98
N ARG A 87 -13.37 14.26 -19.62
CA ARG A 87 -12.15 14.34 -18.78
C ARG A 87 -12.37 13.72 -17.41
N GLN A 88 -13.56 13.91 -16.83
CA GLN A 88 -13.90 13.28 -15.56
C GLN A 88 -13.98 11.76 -15.70
N CYS A 89 -14.60 11.25 -16.77
CA CYS A 89 -14.63 9.81 -17.06
C CYS A 89 -13.21 9.22 -17.18
N VAL A 90 -12.30 9.90 -17.88
CA VAL A 90 -10.88 9.49 -18.00
C VAL A 90 -10.16 9.51 -16.65
N LYS A 91 -10.51 10.43 -15.74
CA LYS A 91 -9.90 10.50 -14.41
C LYS A 91 -10.33 9.36 -13.50
N GLU A 92 -11.57 8.90 -13.63
CA GLU A 92 -12.18 7.88 -12.77
C GLU A 92 -12.01 6.45 -13.30
N ALA A 93 -11.69 6.29 -14.58
CA ALA A 93 -11.47 4.99 -15.20
C ALA A 93 -10.21 4.28 -14.67
N ASP A 94 -10.29 2.96 -14.53
CA ASP A 94 -9.14 2.12 -14.24
C ASP A 94 -8.22 1.92 -15.45
N SER A 95 -7.07 1.31 -15.22
CA SER A 95 -6.04 1.10 -16.25
C SER A 95 -6.54 0.29 -17.45
N GLU A 96 -7.38 -0.72 -17.24
CA GLU A 96 -7.89 -1.56 -18.33
C GLU A 96 -8.81 -0.76 -19.25
N ILE A 97 -9.74 0.01 -18.67
CA ILE A 97 -10.64 0.89 -19.41
C ILE A 97 -9.85 1.99 -20.15
N LEU A 98 -8.82 2.54 -19.53
CA LEU A 98 -7.96 3.56 -20.15
C LEU A 98 -7.20 3.02 -21.36
N LEU A 99 -6.71 1.78 -21.29
CA LEU A 99 -6.04 1.12 -22.41
C LEU A 99 -7.03 0.82 -23.54
N ASP A 100 -8.21 0.27 -23.22
CA ASP A 100 -9.25 0.00 -24.22
C ASP A 100 -9.65 1.30 -24.94
N TRP A 101 -9.90 2.39 -24.20
CA TRP A 101 -10.18 3.69 -24.82
C TRP A 101 -9.02 4.19 -25.66
N SER A 102 -7.77 3.99 -25.23
CA SER A 102 -6.57 4.38 -25.99
C SER A 102 -6.50 3.68 -27.35
N GLU A 103 -6.87 2.40 -27.42
CA GLU A 103 -7.01 1.67 -28.69
C GLU A 103 -8.16 2.21 -29.54
N GLN A 104 -9.32 2.46 -28.92
CA GLN A 104 -10.48 3.01 -29.64
C GLN A 104 -10.21 4.40 -30.22
N VAL A 105 -9.40 5.23 -29.56
CA VAL A 105 -9.00 6.55 -30.09
C VAL A 105 -8.35 6.42 -31.47
N LEU A 106 -7.71 5.30 -31.81
CA LEU A 106 -7.07 5.13 -33.11
C LEU A 106 -8.09 5.04 -34.26
N TYR A 107 -9.27 4.47 -34.02
CA TYR A 107 -10.24 4.14 -35.08
C TYR A 107 -11.54 4.94 -35.01
N ALA A 108 -11.95 5.39 -33.81
CA ALA A 108 -13.23 6.06 -33.57
C ALA A 108 -13.38 7.37 -34.37
N GLN A 109 -14.53 7.58 -35.00
CA GLN A 109 -14.86 8.79 -35.76
C GLN A 109 -15.49 9.88 -34.87
N SER A 110 -15.97 9.49 -33.69
CA SER A 110 -16.60 10.39 -32.72
C SER A 110 -16.06 10.15 -31.31
N ILE A 111 -16.24 11.15 -30.44
CA ILE A 111 -15.87 11.01 -29.02
C ILE A 111 -16.74 9.94 -28.35
N ASP A 112 -18.03 9.88 -28.70
CA ASP A 112 -18.98 8.93 -28.12
C ASP A 112 -18.60 7.48 -28.42
N GLU A 113 -18.11 7.19 -29.62
CA GLU A 113 -17.62 5.84 -30.00
C GLU A 113 -16.50 5.34 -29.10
N VAL A 114 -15.60 6.23 -28.64
CA VAL A 114 -14.52 5.85 -27.71
C VAL A 114 -15.09 5.36 -26.40
N PHE A 115 -16.08 6.06 -25.84
CA PHE A 115 -16.65 5.78 -24.52
C PHE A 115 -17.74 4.69 -24.54
N TYR A 116 -18.26 4.29 -25.70
CA TYR A 116 -19.35 3.32 -25.81
C TYR A 116 -18.91 1.85 -25.62
N SER A 117 -17.65 1.52 -25.94
CA SER A 117 -17.17 0.12 -25.98
C SER A 117 -16.98 -0.52 -24.60
N SER A 118 -16.90 0.25 -23.51
CA SER A 118 -16.71 -0.30 -22.15
C SER A 118 -17.94 -1.01 -21.58
N LYS A 119 -19.05 -1.09 -22.33
CA LYS A 119 -20.26 -1.84 -21.96
C LYS A 119 -20.40 -3.21 -22.64
N SER A 120 -19.44 -3.64 -23.47
CA SER A 120 -19.52 -4.97 -24.08
C SER A 120 -18.66 -5.95 -23.29
N PRO A 121 -19.23 -6.95 -22.60
CA PRO A 121 -18.42 -8.04 -22.08
C PRO A 121 -17.76 -8.71 -23.28
N ARG A 122 -16.42 -8.69 -23.33
CA ARG A 122 -15.64 -9.50 -24.28
C ARG A 122 -16.19 -10.93 -24.17
N SER A 123 -16.93 -11.35 -25.19
CA SER A 123 -17.31 -12.74 -25.36
C SER A 123 -16.03 -13.49 -25.65
N GLU A 124 -15.58 -14.26 -24.67
CA GLU A 124 -14.52 -15.26 -24.81
C GLU A 124 -14.83 -16.16 -26.00
N HIS A 125 -13.84 -16.34 -26.87
CA HIS A 125 -13.77 -17.44 -27.84
C HIS A 125 -12.62 -18.36 -27.44
#